data_AF-A0AAV6VTQ3-F1
#
_entry.id   AF-A0AAV6VTQ3-F1
#
_cell.length_a   1.000
_cell.length_b   1.000
_cell.length_c   1.000
_cell.angle_alpha   90.00
_cell.angle_beta   90.00
_cell.angle_gamma   90.00
#
_symmetry.space_group_name_H-M   'P 1'
#
loop_
_entity.id
_entity.type
_entity.pdbx_description
1 polymer ?
#
loop_
_entity_poly.entity_id
_entity_poly.type
_entity_poly.pdbx_seq_one_letter_code
_entity_poly.pdbx_strand_id
1 'polypeptide(L)'
;MVFILLLNQLKKFIKDRMLKLRAIKFCKAISKPWGYPSYSSGRQIKVHISRKEHYNDDETPYYSKPKPRESWVTNFYAVVQRRNWTMHDVDQWFKRRAMREIIADQRFVPERFLNLGPNLAAAHFITGRGGKVKFVGNDKWYSYADIKKGYIPSIDTPGFYVEEIDATDTPLCYEGFENLYNLRALKKLILRECFLIDDWCLHRTHIFKNSLQFIDVTGCPKVTERGIICLHPLRNLETLVIEDNPNIQNKELVCLLLQELAPKCNVIGVDFEDPVFLKRLENYMT
;
A
#
# COMPACT_ATOMS: atom_id res chain seq x y z
N MET A 1 -3.22 -20.66 42.49
CA MET A 1 -4.43 -19.89 42.12
C MET A 1 -4.14 -18.68 41.22
N VAL A 2 -3.14 -17.86 41.51
CA VAL A 2 -2.82 -16.63 40.74
C VAL A 2 -2.45 -16.90 39.27
N PHE A 3 -1.70 -17.98 39.00
CA PHE A 3 -1.28 -18.33 37.63
C PHE A 3 -2.46 -18.72 36.72
N ILE A 4 -3.47 -19.42 37.26
CA ILE A 4 -4.67 -19.84 36.51
C ILE A 4 -5.55 -18.62 36.18
N LEU A 5 -5.65 -17.66 37.10
CA LEU A 5 -6.36 -16.40 36.87
C LEU A 5 -5.69 -15.56 35.79
N LEU A 6 -4.35 -15.45 35.82
CA LEU A 6 -3.56 -14.78 34.77
C LEU A 6 -3.72 -15.47 33.40
N LEU A 7 -3.70 -16.80 33.36
CA LEU A 7 -3.94 -17.57 32.14
C LEU A 7 -5.36 -17.38 31.57
N ASN A 8 -6.37 -17.30 32.44
CA ASN A 8 -7.74 -17.06 32.02
C ASN A 8 -7.97 -15.62 31.56
N GLN A 9 -7.34 -14.64 32.21
CA GLN A 9 -7.32 -13.25 31.74
C GLN A 9 -6.62 -13.11 30.38
N LEU A 10 -5.48 -13.78 30.20
CA LEU A 10 -4.76 -13.82 28.93
C LEU A 10 -5.60 -14.50 27.83
N LYS A 11 -6.26 -15.63 28.13
CA LYS A 11 -7.17 -16.31 27.19
C LYS A 11 -8.36 -15.42 26.80
N LYS A 12 -8.96 -14.71 27.76
CA LYS A 12 -10.06 -13.77 27.50
C LYS A 12 -9.59 -12.59 26.64
N PHE A 13 -8.45 -11.99 26.99
CA PHE A 13 -7.82 -10.91 26.21
C PHE A 13 -7.47 -11.34 24.78
N ILE A 14 -6.88 -12.53 24.61
CA ILE A 14 -6.59 -13.13 23.31
C ILE A 14 -7.87 -13.37 22.52
N LYS A 15 -8.93 -13.90 23.15
CA LYS A 15 -10.23 -14.14 22.52
C LYS A 15 -10.86 -12.83 22.04
N ASP A 16 -10.89 -11.81 22.89
CA ASP A 16 -11.46 -10.48 22.56
C ASP A 16 -10.65 -9.77 21.46
N ARG A 17 -9.31 -9.84 21.52
CA ARG A 17 -8.42 -9.34 20.46
C ARG A 17 -8.58 -10.11 19.16
N MET A 18 -8.72 -11.44 19.21
CA MET A 18 -8.99 -12.26 18.02
C MET A 18 -10.38 -11.98 17.44
N LEU A 19 -11.36 -11.62 18.26
CA LEU A 19 -12.68 -11.14 17.83
C LEU A 19 -12.58 -9.75 17.17
N LYS A 20 -11.83 -8.81 17.76
CA LYS A 20 -11.57 -7.49 17.13
C LYS A 20 -10.74 -7.58 15.85
N LEU A 21 -9.71 -8.41 15.84
CA LEU A 21 -8.97 -8.75 14.62
C LEU A 21 -9.88 -9.49 13.63
N ARG A 22 -10.86 -10.29 14.07
CA ARG A 22 -11.88 -10.88 13.19
C ARG A 22 -12.87 -9.86 12.64
N ALA A 23 -13.16 -8.78 13.38
CA ALA A 23 -13.92 -7.64 12.88
C ALA A 23 -13.10 -6.85 11.83
N ILE A 24 -11.78 -6.73 12.01
CA ILE A 24 -10.87 -6.28 10.93
C ILE A 24 -10.83 -7.32 9.80
N LYS A 25 -10.95 -8.62 10.10
CA LYS A 25 -11.17 -9.70 9.12
C LYS A 25 -12.58 -9.69 8.50
N PHE A 26 -13.48 -8.75 8.81
CA PHE A 26 -14.62 -8.54 7.93
C PHE A 26 -14.14 -8.01 6.55
N CYS A 27 -12.92 -7.47 6.47
CA CYS A 27 -12.20 -7.27 5.21
C CYS A 27 -11.60 -8.56 4.61
N LYS A 28 -11.49 -9.67 5.37
CA LYS A 28 -11.09 -11.00 4.81
C LYS A 28 -12.20 -11.68 4.02
N ALA A 29 -13.41 -11.12 3.94
CA ALA A 29 -14.41 -11.63 3.02
C ALA A 29 -14.09 -11.29 1.54
N ILE A 30 -13.04 -10.51 1.25
CA ILE A 30 -12.69 -10.09 -0.12
C ILE A 30 -11.46 -10.83 -0.70
N SER A 31 -10.61 -11.49 0.10
CA SER A 31 -9.50 -12.33 -0.41
C SER A 31 -9.62 -13.81 -0.02
N LYS A 32 -10.53 -14.54 -0.67
CA LYS A 32 -10.12 -15.90 -1.09
C LYS A 32 -9.13 -15.68 -2.23
N PRO A 33 -7.90 -16.23 -2.19
CA PRO A 33 -7.05 -16.20 -3.38
C PRO A 33 -7.86 -16.84 -4.50
N TRP A 34 -8.12 -16.08 -5.56
CA TRP A 34 -8.66 -16.65 -6.79
C TRP A 34 -7.71 -17.79 -7.17
N GLY A 35 -8.24 -19.01 -7.25
CA GLY A 35 -7.55 -20.07 -7.97
C GLY A 35 -7.59 -19.69 -9.43
N TYR A 36 -6.51 -19.11 -9.94
CA TYR A 36 -6.35 -18.95 -11.38
C TYR A 36 -6.18 -20.35 -11.96
N PRO A 37 -6.96 -20.76 -12.97
CA PRO A 37 -6.73 -22.04 -13.61
C PRO A 37 -5.29 -22.07 -14.14
N SER A 38 -4.49 -23.03 -13.68
CA SER A 38 -3.11 -23.23 -14.11
C SER A 38 -3.11 -23.64 -15.58
N TYR A 39 -2.62 -22.77 -16.47
CA TYR A 39 -2.43 -23.13 -17.87
C TYR A 39 -1.09 -23.85 -18.02
N SER A 40 -1.15 -25.14 -18.33
CA SER A 40 -0.03 -25.91 -18.82
C SER A 40 0.17 -25.60 -20.30
N SER A 41 0.96 -24.58 -20.64
CA SER A 41 1.40 -24.44 -22.03
C SER A 41 2.84 -23.93 -22.14
N GLY A 42 3.69 -24.81 -22.68
CA GLY A 42 5.13 -24.67 -22.93
C GLY A 42 5.54 -23.53 -23.86
N ARG A 43 5.22 -22.28 -23.52
CA ARG A 43 5.86 -21.09 -24.11
C ARG A 43 6.74 -20.42 -23.05
N GLN A 44 8.05 -20.69 -23.12
CA GLN A 44 9.04 -19.84 -22.47
C GLN A 44 9.05 -18.48 -23.18
N ILE A 45 8.21 -17.55 -22.72
CA ILE A 45 8.33 -16.15 -23.10
C ILE A 45 9.44 -15.58 -22.22
N LYS A 46 10.63 -15.35 -22.80
CA LYS A 46 11.70 -14.59 -22.15
C LYS A 46 11.20 -13.16 -21.92
N VAL A 47 10.67 -12.88 -20.74
CA VAL A 47 10.40 -11.53 -20.28
C VAL A 47 11.75 -10.81 -20.21
N HIS A 48 12.02 -9.89 -21.13
CA HIS A 48 13.15 -8.98 -21.02
C HIS A 48 12.86 -8.02 -19.86
N ILE A 49 13.18 -8.46 -18.65
CA ILE A 49 13.31 -7.60 -17.48
C ILE A 49 14.58 -6.79 -17.73
N SER A 50 14.43 -5.58 -18.27
CA SER A 50 15.54 -4.65 -18.47
C SER A 50 16.28 -4.46 -17.14
N ARG A 51 17.55 -4.90 -17.10
CA ARG A 51 18.51 -4.85 -15.97
C ARG A 51 17.84 -4.85 -14.59
N LYS A 52 17.75 -6.04 -13.98
CA LYS A 52 17.83 -6.13 -12.53
C LYS A 52 19.10 -5.37 -12.11
N GLU A 53 18.96 -4.18 -11.55
CA GLU A 53 19.91 -3.79 -10.52
C GLU A 53 19.89 -4.95 -9.53
N HIS A 54 21.03 -5.64 -9.39
CA HIS A 54 21.16 -6.74 -8.46
C HIS A 54 21.01 -6.19 -7.04
N TYR A 55 19.77 -6.01 -6.61
CA TYR A 55 19.45 -6.04 -5.21
C TYR A 55 19.82 -7.44 -4.72
N ASN A 56 20.60 -7.53 -3.64
CA ASN A 56 20.78 -8.78 -2.91
C ASN A 56 19.40 -9.23 -2.42
N ASP A 57 18.76 -10.11 -3.20
CA ASP A 57 17.42 -10.65 -2.94
C ASP A 57 17.34 -11.32 -1.54
N ASP A 58 18.48 -11.70 -0.96
CA ASP A 58 18.63 -12.35 0.35
C ASP A 58 18.73 -11.37 1.55
N GLU A 59 18.92 -10.07 1.35
CA GLU A 59 19.17 -9.10 2.43
C GLU A 59 17.96 -8.24 2.82
N THR A 60 16.83 -8.33 2.10
CA THR A 60 15.61 -7.64 2.53
C THR A 60 14.77 -8.57 3.44
N PRO A 61 14.36 -8.15 4.65
CA PRO A 61 13.61 -9.01 5.59
C PRO A 61 12.21 -9.43 5.09
N TYR A 62 11.84 -9.03 3.88
CA TYR A 62 10.51 -9.13 3.30
C TYR A 62 10.39 -10.22 2.21
N TYR A 63 11.51 -10.67 1.63
CA TYR A 63 11.58 -11.78 0.65
C TYR A 63 11.88 -13.15 1.30
N SER A 64 11.21 -13.47 2.41
CA SER A 64 11.21 -14.85 2.92
C SER A 64 10.20 -15.72 2.16
N LYS A 65 10.64 -16.91 1.69
CA LYS A 65 9.73 -17.97 1.20
C LYS A 65 8.56 -18.13 2.19
N PRO A 66 7.31 -18.24 1.72
CA PRO A 66 6.18 -18.41 2.63
C PRO A 66 6.46 -19.61 3.53
N LYS A 67 6.59 -19.36 4.84
CA LYS A 67 6.71 -20.47 5.80
C LYS A 67 5.47 -21.35 5.65
N PRO A 68 5.60 -22.70 5.68
CA PRO A 68 4.45 -23.59 5.67
C PRO A 68 3.44 -23.13 6.73
N ARG A 69 2.14 -23.38 6.54
CA ARG A 69 1.07 -22.96 7.48
C ARG A 69 1.34 -23.57 8.86
N GLU A 70 2.12 -22.87 9.68
CA GLU A 70 2.39 -23.23 11.06
C GLU A 70 1.08 -23.08 11.84
N SER A 71 0.65 -24.16 12.49
CA SER A 71 -0.55 -24.16 13.33
C SER A 71 -0.49 -22.99 14.32
N TRP A 72 -1.61 -22.27 14.47
CA TRP A 72 -1.73 -21.17 15.43
C TRP A 72 -1.29 -21.60 16.84
N VAL A 73 -1.68 -22.82 17.21
CA VAL A 73 -1.37 -23.44 18.50
C VAL A 73 0.15 -23.61 18.64
N THR A 74 0.80 -24.29 17.71
CA THR A 74 2.23 -24.61 17.84
C THR A 74 3.11 -23.36 17.84
N ASN A 75 2.78 -22.37 17.00
CA ASN A 75 3.53 -21.12 16.96
C ASN A 75 3.31 -20.27 18.22
N PHE A 76 2.08 -20.20 18.75
CA PHE A 76 1.80 -19.50 20.00
C PHE A 76 2.48 -20.16 21.21
N TYR A 77 2.38 -21.49 21.36
CA TYR A 77 3.00 -22.21 22.47
C TYR A 77 4.53 -22.15 22.44
N ALA A 78 5.16 -22.30 21.27
CA ALA A 78 6.62 -22.17 21.12
C ALA A 78 7.14 -20.77 21.49
N VAL A 79 6.29 -19.76 21.32
CA VAL A 79 6.60 -18.35 21.55
C VAL A 79 6.35 -17.96 23.03
N VAL A 80 5.29 -18.49 23.65
CA VAL A 80 4.98 -18.31 25.08
C VAL A 80 5.95 -19.08 25.99
N GLN A 81 6.43 -20.25 25.59
CA GLN A 81 7.37 -21.05 26.38
C GLN A 81 8.80 -20.46 26.46
N ARG A 82 9.16 -19.51 25.58
CA ARG A 82 10.54 -18.99 25.46
C ARG A 82 10.82 -17.72 26.26
N ARG A 83 9.80 -17.05 26.84
CA ARG A 83 9.95 -15.74 27.51
C ARG A 83 8.88 -15.50 28.57
N ASN A 84 9.15 -14.61 29.53
CA ASN A 84 8.09 -13.97 30.33
C ASN A 84 7.45 -12.86 29.49
N TRP A 85 6.16 -12.99 29.17
CA TRP A 85 5.43 -12.06 28.31
C TRP A 85 4.79 -10.94 29.13
N THR A 86 4.99 -9.69 28.70
CA THR A 86 4.15 -8.57 29.15
C THR A 86 2.92 -8.43 28.23
N MET A 87 1.89 -7.73 28.70
CA MET A 87 0.70 -7.43 27.86
C MET A 87 1.06 -6.59 26.62
N HIS A 88 2.09 -5.75 26.72
CA HIS A 88 2.65 -5.01 25.59
C HIS A 88 3.26 -5.95 24.55
N ASP A 89 4.02 -6.97 24.98
CA ASP A 89 4.62 -7.95 24.05
C ASP A 89 3.57 -8.75 23.30
N VAL A 90 2.47 -9.12 23.99
CA VAL A 90 1.31 -9.78 23.37
C VAL A 90 0.69 -8.89 22.29
N ASP A 91 0.42 -7.62 22.60
CA ASP A 91 -0.13 -6.64 21.65
C ASP A 91 0.78 -6.45 20.43
N GLN A 92 2.08 -6.25 20.66
CA GLN A 92 3.08 -6.10 19.61
C GLN A 92 3.16 -7.36 18.73
N TRP A 93 3.10 -8.54 19.33
CA TRP A 93 3.08 -9.80 18.58
C TRP A 93 1.85 -9.90 17.67
N PHE A 94 0.66 -9.53 18.17
CA PHE A 94 -0.56 -9.50 17.36
C PHE A 94 -0.45 -8.52 16.20
N LYS A 95 0.04 -7.29 16.46
CA LYS A 95 0.29 -6.28 15.42
C LYS A 95 1.25 -6.79 14.36
N ARG A 96 2.40 -7.35 14.76
CA ARG A 96 3.40 -7.94 13.85
C ARG A 96 2.83 -9.09 13.04
N ARG A 97 1.94 -9.90 13.62
CA ARG A 97 1.31 -11.01 12.89
C ARG A 97 0.29 -10.49 11.88
N ALA A 98 -0.57 -9.55 12.26
CA ALA A 98 -1.51 -8.92 11.34
C ALA A 98 -0.77 -8.26 10.16
N MET A 99 0.30 -7.52 10.43
CA MET A 99 1.13 -6.90 9.40
C MET A 99 1.74 -7.94 8.44
N ARG A 100 2.28 -9.05 8.96
CA ARG A 100 2.80 -10.15 8.12
C ARG A 100 1.74 -10.75 7.20
N GLU A 101 0.50 -10.89 7.68
CA GLU A 101 -0.60 -11.39 6.85
C GLU A 101 -0.94 -10.39 5.72
N ILE A 102 -0.95 -9.09 6.02
CA ILE A 102 -1.19 -8.02 5.03
C ILE A 102 -0.08 -8.01 3.96
N ILE A 103 1.18 -8.02 4.39
CA ILE A 103 2.34 -8.05 3.49
C ILE A 103 2.29 -9.30 2.60
N ALA A 104 2.05 -10.47 3.17
CA ALA A 104 2.00 -11.71 2.42
C ALA A 104 0.87 -11.74 1.39
N ASP A 105 -0.28 -11.14 1.69
CA ASP A 105 -1.43 -11.01 0.79
C ASP A 105 -1.16 -10.04 -0.37
N GLN A 106 -0.28 -9.06 -0.17
CA GLN A 106 0.06 -8.02 -1.16
C GLN A 106 1.27 -8.32 -2.03
N ARG A 107 1.95 -9.45 -1.83
CA ARG A 107 3.08 -9.86 -2.66
C ARG A 107 2.71 -9.95 -4.13
N PHE A 108 3.68 -9.65 -4.99
CA PHE A 108 3.54 -9.83 -6.42
C PHE A 108 3.30 -11.31 -6.78
N VAL A 109 2.27 -11.58 -7.58
CA VAL A 109 1.92 -12.92 -8.06
C VAL A 109 2.16 -12.98 -9.56
N PRO A 110 3.23 -13.64 -10.04
CA PRO A 110 3.59 -13.68 -11.46
C PRO A 110 2.49 -14.29 -12.34
N GLU A 111 1.82 -15.34 -11.85
CA GLU A 111 0.75 -16.03 -12.60
C GLU A 111 -0.42 -15.10 -12.92
N ARG A 112 -0.83 -14.24 -11.96
CA ARG A 112 -1.86 -13.22 -12.19
C ARG A 112 -1.42 -12.24 -13.26
N PHE A 113 -0.17 -11.80 -13.19
CA PHE A 113 0.39 -10.84 -14.15
C PHE A 113 0.46 -11.42 -15.57
N LEU A 114 0.85 -12.68 -15.71
CA LEU A 114 0.90 -13.38 -17.00
C LEU A 114 -0.50 -13.59 -17.62
N ASN A 115 -1.51 -13.87 -16.79
CA ASN A 115 -2.85 -14.17 -17.29
C ASN A 115 -3.69 -12.93 -17.60
N LEU A 116 -3.50 -11.84 -16.85
CA LEU A 116 -4.30 -10.62 -16.94
C LEU A 116 -3.59 -9.47 -17.67
N GLY A 117 -2.26 -9.53 -17.77
CA GLY A 117 -1.47 -8.36 -18.12
C GLY A 117 -1.41 -7.33 -16.97
N PRO A 118 -0.61 -6.26 -17.11
CA PRO A 118 -0.32 -5.31 -16.03
C PRO A 118 -1.56 -4.54 -15.54
N ASN A 119 -2.35 -4.00 -16.47
CA ASN A 119 -3.48 -3.12 -16.16
C ASN A 119 -4.62 -3.87 -15.45
N LEU A 120 -5.05 -5.01 -16.01
CA LEU A 120 -6.10 -5.81 -15.38
C LEU A 120 -5.61 -6.45 -14.07
N ALA A 121 -4.34 -6.89 -14.00
CA ALA A 121 -3.79 -7.38 -12.73
C ALA A 121 -3.84 -6.32 -11.62
N ALA A 122 -3.47 -5.08 -11.93
CA ALA A 122 -3.58 -3.95 -11.01
C ALA A 122 -5.05 -3.64 -10.65
N ALA A 123 -5.95 -3.65 -11.63
CA ALA A 123 -7.38 -3.44 -11.41
C ALA A 123 -7.97 -4.47 -10.43
N HIS A 124 -7.72 -5.76 -10.67
CA HIS A 124 -8.15 -6.85 -9.78
C HIS A 124 -7.51 -6.75 -8.39
N PHE A 125 -6.24 -6.31 -8.33
CA PHE A 125 -5.51 -6.14 -7.08
C PHE A 125 -6.09 -5.03 -6.20
N ILE A 126 -6.32 -3.84 -6.77
CA ILE A 126 -6.86 -2.66 -6.06
C ILE A 126 -8.31 -2.89 -5.65
N THR A 127 -9.15 -3.30 -6.60
CA THR A 127 -10.58 -3.48 -6.34
C THR A 127 -10.85 -4.61 -5.35
N GLY A 128 -10.05 -5.69 -5.38
CA GLY A 128 -10.08 -6.76 -4.39
C GLY A 128 -9.71 -6.32 -2.96
N ARG A 129 -9.28 -5.08 -2.75
CA ARG A 129 -8.98 -4.48 -1.43
C ARG A 129 -9.93 -3.36 -1.04
N GLY A 130 -11.02 -3.17 -1.78
CA GLY A 130 -11.99 -2.10 -1.53
C GLY A 130 -11.72 -0.82 -2.32
N GLY A 131 -10.62 -0.75 -3.08
CA GLY A 131 -10.37 0.37 -3.97
C GLY A 131 -11.22 0.36 -5.23
N LYS A 132 -11.03 1.37 -6.07
CA LYS A 132 -11.69 1.54 -7.37
C LYS A 132 -10.66 1.93 -8.41
N VAL A 133 -10.98 1.62 -9.67
CA VAL A 133 -10.15 2.00 -10.81
C VAL A 133 -10.99 2.58 -11.92
N LYS A 134 -10.37 3.42 -12.74
CA LYS A 134 -10.97 4.00 -13.94
C LYS A 134 -10.08 3.66 -15.13
N PHE A 135 -10.69 3.32 -16.25
CA PHE A 135 -9.97 2.97 -17.48
C PHE A 135 -9.97 4.13 -18.47
N VAL A 136 -8.94 4.20 -19.30
CA VAL A 136 -8.81 5.22 -20.34
C VAL A 136 -10.04 5.23 -21.24
N GLY A 137 -10.59 6.43 -21.46
CA GLY A 137 -11.75 6.63 -22.34
C GLY A 137 -13.09 6.26 -21.72
N ASN A 138 -13.12 5.91 -20.43
CA ASN A 138 -14.37 5.64 -19.70
C ASN A 138 -14.43 6.47 -18.42
N ASP A 139 -15.54 7.17 -18.22
CA ASP A 139 -15.72 8.01 -17.03
C ASP A 139 -16.17 7.22 -15.78
N LYS A 140 -16.55 5.95 -15.95
CA LYS A 140 -17.06 5.10 -14.86
C LYS A 140 -15.93 4.59 -13.94
N TRP A 141 -16.15 4.71 -12.64
CA TRP A 141 -15.38 4.00 -11.62
C TRP A 141 -15.81 2.54 -11.49
N TYR A 142 -14.84 1.64 -11.53
CA TYR A 142 -15.01 0.20 -11.39
C TYR A 142 -14.57 -0.27 -10.01
N SER A 143 -15.42 -1.09 -9.39
CA SER A 143 -15.22 -1.64 -8.06
C SER A 143 -15.16 -3.17 -8.10
N TYR A 144 -14.99 -3.80 -6.93
CA TYR A 144 -15.05 -5.26 -6.81
C TYR A 144 -16.39 -5.85 -7.29
N ALA A 145 -17.49 -5.10 -7.18
CA ALA A 145 -18.79 -5.54 -7.67
C ALA A 145 -18.81 -5.68 -9.20
N ASP A 146 -18.06 -4.84 -9.92
CA ASP A 146 -17.99 -4.86 -11.37
C ASP A 146 -17.17 -6.05 -11.89
N ILE A 147 -16.18 -6.52 -11.12
CA ILE A 147 -15.50 -7.81 -11.39
C ILE A 147 -16.50 -8.96 -11.32
N LYS A 148 -17.30 -9.02 -10.25
CA LYS A 148 -18.29 -10.09 -10.07
C LYS A 148 -19.36 -10.13 -11.16
N LYS A 149 -19.67 -8.97 -11.73
CA LYS A 149 -20.61 -8.82 -12.85
C LYS A 149 -19.96 -9.11 -14.22
N GLY A 150 -18.64 -9.31 -14.28
CA GLY A 150 -17.90 -9.57 -15.51
C GLY A 150 -17.59 -8.32 -16.35
N TYR A 151 -17.77 -7.11 -15.81
CA TYR A 151 -17.44 -5.87 -16.52
C TYR A 151 -15.94 -5.59 -16.58
N ILE A 152 -15.16 -6.19 -15.67
CA ILE A 152 -13.70 -6.21 -15.73
C ILE A 152 -13.30 -7.63 -16.14
N PRO A 153 -12.64 -7.81 -17.29
CA PRO A 153 -12.19 -9.12 -17.74
C PRO A 153 -11.24 -9.80 -16.76
N SER A 154 -11.35 -11.12 -16.67
CA SER A 154 -10.42 -11.98 -15.89
C SER A 154 -9.36 -12.64 -16.77
N ILE A 155 -9.18 -12.14 -18.00
CA ILE A 155 -8.18 -12.57 -18.98
C ILE A 155 -7.65 -11.31 -19.66
N ASP A 156 -6.36 -11.31 -20.01
CA ASP A 156 -5.72 -10.20 -20.74
C ASP A 156 -6.52 -9.84 -21.99
N THR A 157 -7.10 -8.65 -21.97
CA THR A 157 -7.98 -8.12 -23.01
C THR A 157 -7.50 -6.72 -23.37
N PRO A 158 -7.20 -6.45 -24.66
CA PRO A 158 -6.74 -5.14 -25.08
C PRO A 158 -7.82 -4.07 -24.84
N GLY A 159 -7.39 -2.82 -24.64
CA GLY A 159 -8.28 -1.68 -24.41
C GLY A 159 -8.55 -1.33 -22.95
N PHE A 160 -8.15 -2.20 -22.00
CA PHE A 160 -8.23 -1.92 -20.56
C PHE A 160 -6.92 -1.33 -20.05
N TYR A 161 -6.75 -0.02 -20.18
CA TYR A 161 -5.62 0.71 -19.60
C TYR A 161 -6.08 1.49 -18.37
N VAL A 162 -5.42 1.28 -17.22
CA VAL A 162 -5.80 1.99 -15.99
C VAL A 162 -5.31 3.43 -16.07
N GLU A 163 -6.23 4.38 -15.90
CA GLU A 163 -5.98 5.83 -15.94
C GLU A 163 -6.00 6.44 -14.54
N GLU A 164 -6.94 6.04 -13.70
CA GLU A 164 -7.09 6.56 -12.34
C GLU A 164 -7.24 5.40 -11.35
N ILE A 165 -6.60 5.54 -10.19
CA ILE A 165 -6.71 4.61 -9.07
C ILE A 165 -7.20 5.39 -7.85
N ASP A 166 -8.28 4.89 -7.25
CA ASP A 166 -8.76 5.30 -5.95
C ASP A 166 -8.53 4.17 -4.96
N ALA A 167 -7.56 4.35 -4.07
CA ALA A 167 -7.21 3.39 -3.03
C ALA A 167 -7.58 3.92 -1.63
N THR A 168 -8.57 4.83 -1.55
CA THR A 168 -9.07 5.37 -0.28
C THR A 168 -9.45 4.26 0.71
N ASP A 169 -9.02 4.39 1.97
CA ASP A 169 -9.26 3.45 3.07
C ASP A 169 -8.86 1.99 2.74
N THR A 170 -7.83 1.83 1.91
CA THR A 170 -7.27 0.50 1.63
C THR A 170 -6.03 0.24 2.49
N PRO A 171 -5.79 -1.02 2.91
CA PRO A 171 -4.58 -1.38 3.64
C PRO A 171 -3.36 -1.51 2.71
N LEU A 172 -3.24 -0.67 1.67
CA LEU A 172 -2.14 -0.74 0.71
C LEU A 172 -0.80 -0.48 1.42
N CYS A 173 0.16 -1.39 1.23
CA CYS A 173 1.50 -1.28 1.80
C CYS A 173 2.57 -1.30 0.71
N TYR A 174 3.83 -1.09 1.09
CA TYR A 174 4.99 -1.00 0.21
C TYR A 174 5.05 -2.14 -0.83
N GLU A 175 4.87 -3.39 -0.39
CA GLU A 175 4.91 -4.57 -1.26
C GLU A 175 3.78 -4.58 -2.29
N GLY A 176 2.64 -3.96 -1.97
CA GLY A 176 1.49 -3.85 -2.86
C GLY A 176 1.79 -3.07 -4.14
N PHE A 177 2.70 -2.09 -4.09
CA PHE A 177 3.08 -1.27 -5.25
C PHE A 177 3.73 -2.08 -6.38
N GLU A 178 4.31 -3.26 -6.09
CA GLU A 178 4.80 -4.16 -7.15
C GLU A 178 3.68 -4.62 -8.10
N ASN A 179 2.44 -4.68 -7.62
CA ASN A 179 1.28 -5.06 -8.43
C ASN A 179 0.78 -3.93 -9.34
N LEU A 180 1.28 -2.71 -9.13
CA LEU A 180 0.98 -1.54 -9.95
C LEU A 180 2.09 -1.27 -10.98
N TYR A 181 2.95 -2.26 -11.23
CA TYR A 181 4.04 -2.13 -12.19
C TYR A 181 3.54 -1.97 -13.63
N ASN A 182 4.22 -1.11 -14.40
CA ASN A 182 4.00 -0.88 -15.84
C ASN A 182 2.60 -0.32 -16.20
N LEU A 183 1.99 0.48 -15.32
CA LEU A 183 0.78 1.26 -15.65
C LEU A 183 1.15 2.57 -16.34
N ARG A 184 1.42 2.49 -17.65
CA ARG A 184 1.93 3.64 -18.44
C ARG A 184 0.93 4.78 -18.64
N ALA A 185 -0.37 4.51 -18.46
CA ALA A 185 -1.45 5.47 -18.63
C ALA A 185 -1.97 6.05 -17.31
N LEU A 186 -1.39 5.65 -16.16
CA LEU A 186 -1.87 6.10 -14.85
C LEU A 186 -1.55 7.58 -14.65
N LYS A 187 -2.61 8.40 -14.56
CA LYS A 187 -2.54 9.85 -14.33
C LYS A 187 -2.89 10.25 -12.90
N LYS A 188 -3.83 9.54 -12.26
CA LYS A 188 -4.34 9.91 -10.94
C LYS A 188 -4.21 8.78 -9.93
N LEU A 189 -3.63 9.07 -8.77
CA LEU A 189 -3.51 8.12 -7.66
C LEU A 189 -4.02 8.76 -6.36
N ILE A 190 -5.12 8.24 -5.84
CA ILE A 190 -5.75 8.72 -4.59
C ILE A 190 -5.43 7.72 -3.48
N LEU A 191 -4.74 8.17 -2.44
CA LEU A 191 -4.30 7.38 -1.28
C LEU A 191 -4.86 7.98 0.02
N ARG A 192 -6.17 8.28 0.07
CA ARG A 192 -6.79 8.89 1.25
C ARG A 192 -6.95 7.89 2.39
N GLU A 193 -6.68 8.33 3.61
CA GLU A 193 -6.85 7.52 4.83
C GLU A 193 -6.09 6.18 4.79
N CYS A 194 -5.02 6.10 4.01
CA CYS A 194 -4.22 4.90 3.87
C CYS A 194 -3.18 4.79 5.00
N PHE A 195 -3.57 4.21 6.15
CA PHE A 195 -2.75 4.13 7.37
C PHE A 195 -1.41 3.39 7.25
N LEU A 196 -1.21 2.62 6.19
CA LEU A 196 0.02 1.86 5.96
C LEU A 196 0.99 2.53 4.98
N ILE A 197 0.56 3.61 4.31
CA ILE A 197 1.41 4.37 3.39
C ILE A 197 2.39 5.22 4.18
N ASP A 198 3.67 4.99 3.92
CA ASP A 198 4.81 5.70 4.50
C ASP A 198 5.69 6.31 3.40
N ASP A 199 6.79 6.95 3.81
CA ASP A 199 7.74 7.58 2.89
C ASP A 199 8.31 6.60 1.85
N TRP A 200 8.50 5.33 2.23
CA TRP A 200 8.99 4.28 1.34
C TRP A 200 7.95 3.93 0.27
N CYS A 201 6.67 3.91 0.63
CA CYS A 201 5.57 3.75 -0.32
C CYS A 201 5.55 4.90 -1.33
N LEU A 202 5.71 6.15 -0.87
CA LEU A 202 5.76 7.30 -1.76
C LEU A 202 6.98 7.27 -2.68
N HIS A 203 8.14 6.83 -2.20
CA HIS A 203 9.31 6.62 -3.05
C HIS A 203 9.05 5.64 -4.20
N ARG A 204 8.20 4.62 -4.01
CA ARG A 204 7.84 3.66 -5.07
C ARG A 204 7.00 4.26 -6.18
N THR A 205 6.39 5.43 -6.00
CA THR A 205 5.63 6.11 -7.05
C THR A 205 6.50 6.53 -8.24
N HIS A 206 7.83 6.52 -8.11
CA HIS A 206 8.77 6.78 -9.21
C HIS A 206 8.54 5.88 -10.44
N ILE A 207 7.91 4.71 -10.28
CA ILE A 207 7.51 3.84 -11.39
C ILE A 207 6.55 4.54 -12.37
N PHE A 208 5.85 5.58 -11.92
CA PHE A 208 4.91 6.40 -12.69
C PHE A 208 5.48 7.77 -13.09
N LYS A 209 6.80 7.96 -13.03
CA LYS A 209 7.48 9.25 -13.27
C LYS A 209 7.10 9.98 -14.57
N ASN A 210 6.65 9.23 -15.58
CA ASN A 210 6.31 9.76 -16.90
C ASN A 210 4.80 9.90 -17.14
N SER A 211 3.94 9.47 -16.20
CA SER A 211 2.48 9.43 -16.43
C SER A 211 1.68 10.10 -15.31
N LEU A 212 2.14 10.02 -14.07
CA LEU A 212 1.38 10.50 -12.91
C LEU A 212 1.32 12.04 -12.89
N GLN A 213 0.11 12.56 -12.79
CA GLN A 213 -0.22 13.99 -12.80
C GLN A 213 -0.84 14.44 -11.48
N PHE A 214 -1.59 13.57 -10.81
CA PHE A 214 -2.27 13.88 -9.56
C PHE A 214 -1.99 12.80 -8.52
N ILE A 215 -1.58 13.24 -7.33
CA ILE A 215 -1.46 12.37 -6.16
C ILE A 215 -2.14 13.02 -4.96
N ASP A 216 -2.88 12.22 -4.20
CA ASP A 216 -3.54 12.66 -2.97
C ASP A 216 -3.13 11.71 -1.84
N VAL A 217 -2.55 12.27 -0.78
CA VAL A 217 -2.05 11.54 0.39
C VAL A 217 -2.75 11.99 1.67
N THR A 218 -3.96 12.54 1.55
CA THR A 218 -4.72 13.08 2.68
C THR A 218 -4.98 12.01 3.75
N GLY A 219 -4.80 12.36 5.03
CA GLY A 219 -5.07 11.46 6.14
C GLY A 219 -4.10 10.27 6.23
N CYS A 220 -2.93 10.33 5.59
CA CYS A 220 -1.87 9.32 5.74
C CYS A 220 -0.92 9.71 6.88
N PRO A 221 -1.01 9.09 8.07
CA PRO A 221 -0.24 9.53 9.24
C PRO A 221 1.24 9.14 9.17
N LYS A 222 1.64 8.11 8.43
CA LYS A 222 3.06 7.69 8.39
C LYS A 222 3.88 8.43 7.33
N VAL A 223 3.25 9.27 6.52
CA VAL A 223 3.94 10.15 5.58
C VAL A 223 4.55 11.30 6.35
N THR A 224 5.83 11.55 6.08
CA THR A 224 6.60 12.66 6.63
C THR A 224 7.08 13.58 5.51
N GLU A 225 7.77 14.64 5.90
CA GLU A 225 8.47 15.57 5.01
C GLU A 225 9.35 14.86 3.97
N ARG A 226 10.02 13.77 4.37
CA ARG A 226 10.91 13.00 3.49
C ARG A 226 10.14 12.32 2.37
N GLY A 227 8.96 11.78 2.67
CA GLY A 227 8.10 11.13 1.69
C GLY A 227 7.59 12.11 0.63
N ILE A 228 7.29 13.35 1.02
CA ILE A 228 6.85 14.40 0.09
C ILE A 228 7.99 14.79 -0.86
N ILE A 229 9.21 15.00 -0.36
CA ILE A 229 10.38 15.32 -1.20
C ILE A 229 10.70 14.17 -2.18
N CYS A 230 10.41 12.91 -1.82
CA CYS A 230 10.59 11.77 -2.73
C CYS A 230 9.72 11.83 -4.00
N LEU A 231 8.75 12.74 -4.08
CA LEU A 231 7.89 12.91 -5.26
C LEU A 231 8.55 13.75 -6.37
N HIS A 232 9.68 14.42 -6.12
CA HIS A 232 10.38 15.24 -7.13
C HIS A 232 10.73 14.53 -8.47
N PRO A 233 10.92 13.19 -8.56
CA PRO A 233 11.18 12.53 -9.84
C PRO A 233 9.96 12.49 -10.77
N LEU A 234 8.76 12.79 -10.26
CA LEU A 234 7.51 12.78 -11.02
C LEU A 234 7.39 14.04 -11.90
N ARG A 235 7.95 13.98 -13.10
CA ARG A 235 8.11 15.15 -14.00
C ARG A 235 6.80 15.77 -14.49
N ASN A 236 5.74 14.97 -14.49
CA ASN A 236 4.42 15.38 -14.94
C ASN A 236 3.45 15.65 -13.79
N LEU A 237 3.94 15.66 -12.54
CA LEU A 237 3.09 15.94 -11.39
C LEU A 237 2.61 17.39 -11.43
N GLU A 238 1.30 17.56 -11.49
CA GLU A 238 0.59 18.84 -11.55
C GLU A 238 -0.10 19.16 -10.23
N THR A 239 -0.53 18.16 -9.47
CA THR A 239 -1.24 18.37 -8.21
C THR A 239 -0.87 17.34 -7.16
N LEU A 240 -0.53 17.85 -5.97
CA LEU A 240 -0.31 17.09 -4.75
C LEU A 240 -1.26 17.59 -3.67
N VAL A 241 -2.05 16.69 -3.07
CA VAL A 241 -2.94 17.02 -1.95
C VAL A 241 -2.37 16.44 -0.65
N ILE A 242 -2.20 17.32 0.35
CA ILE A 242 -1.56 17.01 1.65
C ILE A 242 -2.42 17.58 2.80
N GLU A 243 -3.61 17.02 3.01
CA GLU A 243 -4.48 17.39 4.12
C GLU A 243 -4.41 16.36 5.25
N ASP A 244 -4.61 16.77 6.50
CA ASP A 244 -4.69 15.85 7.66
C ASP A 244 -3.51 14.88 7.84
N ASN A 245 -2.30 15.30 7.46
CA ASN A 245 -1.07 14.57 7.73
C ASN A 245 -0.37 15.10 8.99
N PRO A 246 -0.53 14.46 10.17
CA PRO A 246 -0.02 14.98 11.45
C PRO A 246 1.50 14.89 11.62
N ASN A 247 2.18 14.00 10.89
CA ASN A 247 3.62 13.77 11.03
C ASN A 247 4.49 14.60 10.07
N ILE A 248 3.87 15.48 9.28
CA ILE A 248 4.59 16.47 8.47
C ILE A 248 4.70 17.73 9.32
N GLN A 249 5.89 18.04 9.83
CA GLN A 249 6.07 19.13 10.80
C GLN A 249 6.10 20.49 10.13
N ASN A 250 6.81 20.62 9.01
CA ASN A 250 7.00 21.85 8.24
C ASN A 250 6.43 21.67 6.83
N LYS A 251 5.10 21.61 6.73
CA LYS A 251 4.41 21.43 5.45
C LYS A 251 4.79 22.53 4.46
N GLU A 252 4.86 23.76 4.91
CA GLU A 252 5.10 24.94 4.06
C GLU A 252 6.51 24.88 3.44
N LEU A 253 7.55 24.70 4.25
CA LEU A 253 8.94 24.64 3.77
C LEU A 253 9.18 23.50 2.79
N VAL A 254 8.63 22.32 3.10
CA VAL A 254 8.80 21.13 2.26
C VAL A 254 8.08 21.28 0.93
N CYS A 255 6.91 21.93 0.93
CA CYS A 255 6.16 22.18 -0.29
C CYS A 255 6.81 23.26 -1.14
N LEU A 256 7.40 24.30 -0.54
CA LEU A 256 8.24 25.28 -1.26
C LEU A 256 9.43 24.59 -1.93
N LEU A 257 10.15 23.72 -1.21
CA LEU A 257 11.25 22.94 -1.78
C LEU A 257 10.78 22.02 -2.91
N LEU A 258 9.62 21.35 -2.74
CA LEU A 258 9.06 20.51 -3.79
C LEU A 258 8.68 21.33 -5.03
N GLN A 259 8.10 22.52 -4.85
CA GLN A 259 7.77 23.44 -5.95
C GLN A 259 9.02 23.95 -6.67
N GLU A 260 10.13 24.18 -5.96
CA GLU A 260 11.41 24.51 -6.59
C GLU A 260 11.93 23.36 -7.47
N LEU A 261 11.83 22.12 -6.99
CA LEU A 261 12.28 20.92 -7.73
C LEU A 261 11.30 20.49 -8.84
N ALA A 262 10.01 20.78 -8.68
CA ALA A 262 8.92 20.41 -9.57
C ALA A 262 7.97 21.62 -9.76
N PRO A 263 8.36 22.62 -10.58
CA PRO A 263 7.65 23.91 -10.67
C PRO A 263 6.24 23.84 -11.26
N LYS A 264 5.86 22.71 -11.85
CA LYS A 264 4.51 22.46 -12.35
C LYS A 264 3.57 21.92 -11.28
N CYS A 265 4.09 21.48 -10.14
CA CYS A 265 3.32 20.84 -9.09
C CYS A 265 2.65 21.90 -8.20
N ASN A 266 1.33 22.01 -8.28
CA ASN A 266 0.55 22.75 -7.30
C ASN A 266 0.32 21.89 -6.05
N VAL A 267 0.43 22.49 -4.87
CA VAL A 267 0.19 21.79 -3.60
C VAL A 267 -1.07 22.32 -2.95
N ILE A 268 -1.96 21.41 -2.53
CA ILE A 268 -3.21 21.69 -1.84
C ILE A 268 -3.10 21.19 -0.39
N GLY A 269 -3.65 21.93 0.57
CA GLY A 269 -3.59 21.61 2.00
C GLY A 269 -2.48 22.33 2.77
N VAL A 270 -1.89 23.37 2.18
CA VAL A 270 -0.83 24.21 2.76
C VAL A 270 -1.22 25.67 2.60
N ASP A 271 -1.07 26.44 3.67
CA ASP A 271 -1.28 27.90 3.67
C ASP A 271 0.08 28.60 3.71
N PHE A 272 0.51 29.13 2.57
CA PHE A 272 1.78 29.87 2.47
C PHE A 272 1.69 31.31 3.01
N GLU A 273 0.47 31.81 3.26
CA GLU A 273 0.22 33.17 3.77
C GLU A 273 0.05 33.19 5.30
N ASP A 274 0.22 32.05 5.97
CA ASP A 274 0.15 31.97 7.43
C ASP A 274 1.16 32.94 8.09
N PRO A 275 0.71 33.94 8.89
CA PRO A 275 1.58 34.89 9.56
C PRO A 275 2.63 34.23 10.48
N VAL A 276 2.30 33.08 11.08
CA VAL A 276 3.23 32.35 11.95
C VAL A 276 4.37 31.77 11.12
N PHE A 277 4.04 31.19 9.97
CA PHE A 277 5.02 30.69 9.02
C PHE A 277 5.91 31.80 8.46
N LEU A 278 5.34 32.93 8.03
CA LEU A 278 6.09 34.06 7.47
C LEU A 278 7.09 34.63 8.48
N LYS A 279 6.67 34.81 9.74
CA LYS A 279 7.58 35.25 10.81
C LYS A 279 8.71 34.24 11.06
N ARG A 280 8.43 32.95 10.95
CA ARG A 280 9.45 31.89 11.06
C ARG A 280 10.44 31.96 9.89
N LEU A 281 9.96 32.24 8.67
CA LEU A 281 10.81 32.45 7.49
C LEU A 281 11.72 33.66 7.62
N GLU A 282 11.23 34.78 8.13
CA GLU A 282 12.03 35.99 8.37
C GLU A 282 13.26 35.69 9.24
N ASN A 283 13.08 34.90 10.31
CA ASN A 283 14.19 34.48 11.18
C ASN A 283 15.25 33.61 10.48
N TYR A 284 14.91 32.95 9.36
CA TYR A 284 15.88 32.17 8.57
C TYR A 284 16.64 33.03 7.56
N MET A 285 16.11 34.21 7.21
CA MET A 285 16.72 35.10 6.22
C MET A 285 17.62 36.17 6.83
N THR A 286 17.46 36.45 8.13
CA THR A 286 18.33 37.34 8.94
C THR A 286 19.50 36.58 9.56
#